data_AF-A0A940LYZ4-F1
#
_entry.id   AF-A0A940LYZ4-F1
#
_cell.length_a   1.000
_cell.length_b   1.000
_cell.length_c   1.000
_cell.angle_alpha   90.00
_cell.angle_beta   90.00
_cell.angle_gamma   90.00
#
_symmetry.space_group_name_H-M   'P 1'
#
loop_
_entity.id
_entity.type
_entity.pdbx_description
1 polymer ?
#
loop_
_entity_poly.entity_id
_entity_poly.type
_entity_poly.pdbx_seq_one_letter_code
_entity_poly.pdbx_strand_id
1 'polypeptide(L)'
;MSDASEQAFRETLRREPGLFTQLGAMFVGPIGRLTILVFALTIAAFVLGIWCLLHLLDAENARDTIRWFAATAACWSSVVAMKLWLWGRLHALAVLRALSRR
;
A
#
# COMPACT_ATOMS: atom_id res chain seq x y z
N MET A 1 22.99 19.95 30.38
CA MET A 1 22.03 19.77 29.27
C MET A 1 20.94 20.79 29.50
N SER A 2 20.77 21.78 28.62
CA SER A 2 19.90 22.96 28.88
C SER A 2 18.42 22.59 28.69
N ASP A 3 17.51 23.09 29.54
CA ASP A 3 16.06 22.86 29.46
C ASP A 3 15.46 23.13 28.07
N ALA A 4 16.05 24.06 27.31
CA ALA A 4 15.67 24.35 25.93
C ALA A 4 15.92 23.17 24.97
N SER A 5 16.99 22.41 25.18
CA SER A 5 17.28 21.20 24.38
C SER A 5 16.31 20.06 24.69
N GLU A 6 15.84 19.96 25.93
CA GLU A 6 14.89 18.94 26.36
C GLU A 6 13.46 19.27 25.89
N GLN A 7 13.09 20.55 25.88
CA GLN A 7 11.83 21.01 25.27
C GLN A 7 11.82 20.84 23.75
N ALA A 8 12.92 21.18 23.06
CA ALA A 8 13.05 20.95 21.62
C ALA A 8 12.98 19.45 21.26
N PHE A 9 13.61 18.60 22.07
CA PHE A 9 13.52 17.14 21.92
C PHE A 9 12.09 16.63 22.14
N ARG A 10 11.37 17.15 23.14
CA ARG A 10 9.96 16.84 23.40
C ARG A 10 9.02 17.29 22.26
N GLU A 11 9.27 18.43 21.63
CA GLU A 11 8.51 18.84 20.44
C GLU A 11 8.76 17.94 19.23
N THR A 12 10.02 17.51 19.06
CA THR A 12 10.38 16.55 18.01
C THR A 12 9.69 15.20 18.22
N LEU A 13 9.51 14.77 19.47
CA LEU A 13 8.76 13.56 19.85
C LEU A 13 7.24 13.69 19.70
N ARG A 14 6.69 14.90 19.82
CA ARG A 14 5.26 15.20 19.60
C ARG A 14 4.86 15.30 18.14
N ARG A 15 5.79 15.62 17.24
CA ARG A 15 5.55 15.53 15.80
C ARG A 15 5.41 14.07 15.41
N GLU A 16 4.17 13.59 15.29
CA GLU A 16 3.91 12.35 14.59
C GLU A 16 4.52 12.47 13.18
N PRO A 17 5.38 11.52 12.76
CA PRO A 17 5.88 11.53 11.41
C PRO A 17 4.69 11.55 10.45
N GLY A 18 4.67 12.52 9.53
CA GLY A 18 3.57 12.69 8.60
C GLY A 18 3.28 11.40 7.83
N LEU A 19 2.05 11.26 7.33
CA LEU A 19 1.58 10.04 6.65
C LEU A 19 2.51 9.62 5.49
N PHE A 20 3.09 10.59 4.78
CA PHE A 20 4.10 10.38 3.74
C PHE A 20 5.46 9.88 4.26
N THR A 21 5.91 10.34 5.43
CA THR A 21 7.13 9.83 6.07
C THR A 21 6.94 8.39 6.53
N GLN A 22 5.73 8.05 7.03
CA GLN A 22 5.39 6.68 7.39
C GLN A 22 5.25 5.77 6.16
N LEU A 23 4.70 6.30 5.06
CA LEU A 23 4.71 5.68 3.74
C LEU A 23 6.13 5.39 3.25
N GLY A 24 7.01 6.39 3.28
CA GLY A 24 8.41 6.27 2.88
C GLY A 24 9.18 5.25 3.73
N ALA A 25 8.94 5.21 5.03
CA ALA A 25 9.57 4.24 5.94
C ALA A 25 9.22 2.79 5.59
N MET A 26 8.08 2.52 4.93
CA MET A 26 7.75 1.16 4.48
C MET A 26 8.61 0.67 3.30
N PHE A 27 9.23 1.58 2.55
CA PHE A 27 10.13 1.24 1.44
C PHE A 27 11.59 1.03 1.89
N VAL A 28 11.91 1.37 3.15
CA VAL A 28 13.24 1.26 3.73
C VAL A 28 13.30 0.09 4.73
N GLY A 29 14.37 -0.70 4.70
CA GLY A 29 14.59 -1.84 5.60
C GLY A 29 14.46 -3.23 4.96
N PRO A 30 14.48 -4.32 5.76
CA PRO A 30 14.57 -5.70 5.25
C PRO A 30 13.40 -6.11 4.34
N ILE A 31 12.20 -5.58 4.62
CA ILE A 31 10.97 -5.81 3.86
C ILE A 31 10.76 -4.75 2.75
N GLY A 32 11.63 -3.74 2.67
CA GLY A 32 11.50 -2.63 1.71
C GLY A 32 11.52 -3.11 0.26
N ARG A 33 12.44 -4.01 -0.08
CA ARG A 33 12.54 -4.62 -1.42
C ARG A 33 11.27 -5.41 -1.80
N LEU A 34 10.71 -6.15 -0.84
CA LEU A 34 9.44 -6.86 -1.04
C LEU A 34 8.30 -5.86 -1.27
N THR A 35 8.26 -4.76 -0.51
CA THR A 35 7.25 -3.69 -0.67
C THR A 35 7.30 -3.08 -2.06
N ILE A 36 8.51 -2.84 -2.60
CA ILE A 36 8.70 -2.35 -3.97
C ILE A 36 8.19 -3.37 -5.00
N LEU A 37 8.56 -4.65 -4.85
CA LEU A 37 8.11 -5.73 -5.74
C LEU A 37 6.58 -5.82 -5.78
N VAL A 38 5.97 -5.75 -4.61
CA VAL A 38 4.53 -5.82 -4.37
C VAL A 38 3.81 -4.61 -5.01
N PHE A 39 4.38 -3.41 -4.89
CA PHE A 39 3.89 -2.22 -5.60
C PHE A 39 4.01 -2.37 -7.13
N ALA A 40 5.15 -2.86 -7.62
CA ALA A 40 5.35 -3.09 -9.05
C ALA A 40 4.34 -4.11 -9.61
N LEU A 41 4.11 -5.20 -8.87
CA LEU A 41 3.10 -6.21 -9.23
C LEU A 41 1.69 -5.62 -9.23
N THR A 42 1.39 -4.69 -8.32
CA THR A 42 0.08 -4.02 -8.27
C THR A 42 -0.13 -3.11 -9.47
N ILE A 43 0.91 -2.38 -9.89
CA ILE A 43 0.87 -1.56 -11.11
C ILE A 43 0.67 -2.47 -12.32
N ALA A 44 1.41 -3.58 -12.41
CA ALA A 44 1.24 -4.55 -13.48
C ALA A 44 -0.18 -5.15 -13.50
N ALA A 45 -0.73 -5.54 -12.35
CA ALA A 45 -2.09 -6.06 -12.22
C ALA A 45 -3.15 -5.00 -12.60
N PHE A 46 -2.90 -3.73 -12.30
CA PHE A 46 -3.79 -2.64 -12.70
C PHE A 46 -3.79 -2.45 -14.23
N VAL A 47 -2.61 -2.42 -14.86
CA VAL A 47 -2.49 -2.33 -16.32
C VAL A 47 -3.12 -3.54 -17.01
N LEU A 48 -2.86 -4.75 -16.50
CA LEU A 48 -3.51 -5.97 -16.99
C LEU A 48 -5.03 -5.94 -16.79
N GLY A 49 -5.50 -5.41 -15.66
CA GLY A 49 -6.92 -5.23 -15.39
C GLY A 49 -7.61 -4.31 -16.40
N ILE A 50 -6.97 -3.21 -16.79
CA ILE A 50 -7.46 -2.32 -17.85
C ILE A 50 -7.51 -3.07 -19.19
N TRP A 51 -6.46 -3.83 -19.53
CA TRP A 51 -6.41 -4.58 -20.77
C TRP A 51 -7.52 -5.65 -20.87
N CYS A 52 -7.74 -6.40 -19.78
CA CYS A 52 -8.85 -7.35 -19.67
C CYS A 52 -10.21 -6.67 -19.77
N LEU A 53 -10.36 -5.48 -19.19
CA LEU A 53 -11.59 -4.70 -19.28
C LEU A 53 -11.90 -4.27 -20.72
N LEU A 54 -10.89 -3.87 -21.49
CA LEU A 54 -11.06 -3.55 -22.91
C LEU A 54 -11.51 -4.78 -23.70
N HIS A 55 -10.89 -5.94 -23.47
CA HIS A 55 -11.30 -7.19 -24.12
C HIS A 55 -12.69 -7.68 -23.68
N LEU A 56 -13.11 -7.35 -22.46
CA LEU A 56 -14.46 -7.63 -22.00
C LEU A 56 -15.51 -6.85 -22.81
N LEU A 57 -15.21 -5.61 -23.18
CA LEU A 57 -16.12 -4.75 -23.94
C LEU A 57 -16.23 -5.19 -25.42
N ASP A 58 -15.16 -5.76 -25.98
CA ASP A 58 -15.13 -6.32 -27.35
C ASP A 58 -15.65 -7.77 -27.44
N ALA A 59 -16.04 -8.40 -26.33
CA ALA A 59 -16.42 -9.81 -26.33
C ALA A 59 -17.82 -10.02 -26.94
N GLU A 60 -17.86 -10.65 -28.13
CA GLU A 60 -19.12 -10.97 -28.84
C GLU A 60 -19.83 -12.22 -28.26
N ASN A 61 -19.07 -13.12 -27.62
CA ASN A 61 -19.57 -14.40 -27.11
C ASN A 61 -19.70 -14.39 -25.58
N ALA A 62 -20.84 -14.85 -25.06
CA ALA A 62 -21.09 -14.93 -23.61
C ALA A 62 -20.01 -15.69 -22.82
N ARG A 63 -19.43 -16.75 -23.42
CA ARG A 63 -18.32 -17.50 -22.82
C ARG A 63 -17.09 -16.64 -22.59
N ASP A 64 -16.74 -15.81 -23.57
CA ASP A 64 -15.54 -14.98 -23.51
C ASP A 64 -15.79 -13.75 -22.63
N THR A 65 -17.01 -13.20 -22.63
CA THR A 65 -17.43 -12.18 -21.67
C THR A 65 -17.21 -12.65 -20.22
N ILE A 66 -17.65 -13.86 -19.87
CA ILE A 66 -17.49 -14.40 -18.51
C ILE A 66 -16.00 -14.58 -18.15
N ARG A 67 -15.18 -15.05 -19.10
CA ARG A 67 -13.73 -15.22 -18.89
C ARG A 67 -13.03 -13.89 -18.63
N TRP A 68 -13.29 -12.89 -19.48
CA TRP A 68 -12.68 -11.56 -19.35
C TRP A 68 -13.19 -10.83 -18.11
N PHE A 69 -14.45 -11.04 -17.73
CA PHE A 69 -15.02 -10.50 -16.50
C PHE A 69 -14.33 -11.10 -15.27
N ALA A 70 -14.18 -12.42 -15.21
CA ALA A 70 -13.47 -13.10 -14.11
C ALA A 70 -12.00 -12.65 -14.02
N ALA A 71 -11.31 -12.53 -15.15
CA ALA A 71 -9.93 -12.03 -15.20
C ALA A 71 -9.82 -10.58 -14.71
N THR A 72 -10.75 -9.71 -15.14
CA THR A 72 -10.83 -8.31 -14.70
C THR A 72 -11.10 -8.22 -13.20
N ALA A 73 -12.05 -9.00 -12.69
CA ALA A 73 -12.40 -9.04 -11.28
C ALA A 73 -11.21 -9.53 -10.41
N ALA A 74 -10.46 -10.53 -10.87
CA ALA A 74 -9.27 -11.02 -10.17
C ALA A 74 -8.15 -9.97 -10.11
N CYS A 75 -7.89 -9.26 -11.21
CA CYS A 75 -6.91 -8.17 -11.25
C CYS A 75 -7.31 -7.04 -10.30
N TRP A 76 -8.56 -6.58 -10.36
CA TRP A 76 -9.08 -5.54 -9.47
C TRP A 76 -9.06 -5.93 -8.00
N SER A 77 -9.43 -7.18 -7.69
CA SER A 77 -9.40 -7.70 -6.32
C SER A 77 -7.98 -7.69 -5.75
N SER A 78 -6.98 -8.00 -6.58
CA SER A 78 -5.57 -7.97 -6.19
C SER A 78 -5.10 -6.54 -5.86
N VAL A 79 -5.54 -5.54 -6.61
CA VAL A 79 -5.25 -4.12 -6.33
C VAL A 79 -5.91 -3.65 -5.03
N VAL A 80 -7.16 -4.07 -4.77
CA VAL A 80 -7.87 -3.75 -3.52
C VAL A 80 -7.21 -4.42 -2.32
N ALA A 81 -6.87 -5.71 -2.43
CA ALA A 81 -6.15 -6.45 -1.42
C ALA A 81 -4.81 -5.78 -1.08
N MET A 82 -4.11 -5.24 -2.08
CA MET A 82 -2.88 -4.49 -1.85
C MET A 82 -3.09 -3.26 -0.99
N LYS A 83 -4.13 -2.47 -1.30
CA LYS A 83 -4.48 -1.28 -0.52
C LYS A 83 -4.77 -1.66 0.92
N LEU A 84 -5.58 -2.69 1.14
CA LEU A 84 -5.90 -3.20 2.48
C LEU A 84 -4.64 -3.61 3.26
N TRP A 85 -3.73 -4.34 2.60
CA TRP A 85 -2.45 -4.73 3.19
C TRP A 85 -1.59 -3.52 3.58
N LEU A 86 -1.50 -2.50 2.72
CA LEU A 86 -0.77 -1.25 2.99
C LEU A 86 -1.33 -0.52 4.21
N TRP A 87 -2.65 -0.38 4.30
CA TRP A 87 -3.31 0.23 5.45
C TRP A 87 -3.06 -0.56 6.74
N GLY A 88 -3.19 -1.89 6.69
CA GLY A 88 -2.87 -2.75 7.84
C GLY A 88 -1.44 -2.56 8.33
N ARG A 89 -0.49 -2.40 7.40
CA ARG A 89 0.92 -2.15 7.71
C ARG A 89 1.16 -0.77 8.33
N LEU A 90 0.48 0.27 7.85
CA LEU A 90 0.48 1.60 8.48
C LEU A 90 -0.04 1.54 9.91
N HIS A 91 -1.18 0.88 10.13
CA HIS A 91 -1.77 0.73 11.47
C HIS A 91 -0.87 -0.06 12.40
N ALA A 92 -0.29 -1.18 11.94
CA ALA A 92 0.65 -1.97 12.73
C ALA A 92 1.88 -1.16 13.17
N LEU A 93 2.46 -0.38 12.26
CA LEU A 93 3.59 0.52 12.58
C LEU A 93 3.20 1.61 13.57
N ALA A 94 2.00 2.20 13.43
CA ALA A 94 1.49 3.19 14.36
C ALA A 94 1.32 2.61 15.78
N VAL A 95 0.73 1.42 15.89
CA VAL A 95 0.55 0.70 17.17
C VAL A 95 1.89 0.34 17.81
N LEU A 96 2.84 -0.22 17.05
CA LEU A 96 4.17 -0.57 17.55
C LEU A 96 4.92 0.66 18.10
N ARG A 97 4.83 1.81 17.42
CA ARG A 97 5.41 3.07 17.92
C ARG A 97 4.68 3.63 19.13
N ALA A 98 3.39 3.36 19.28
CA ALA A 98 2.64 3.74 20.48
C ALA A 98 3.04 2.89 21.69
N LEU A 99 3.27 1.59 21.48
CA LEU A 99 3.74 0.66 22.51
C LEU A 99 5.20 0.93 22.92
N SER A 100 6.10 1.11 21.96
CA SER A 100 7.52 1.42 22.21
C SER A 100 7.77 2.75 22.93
N ARG A 101 6.80 3.66 22.92
CA ARG A 101 6.88 4.95 23.62
C ARG A 101 6.37 4.90 25.06
N ARG A 102 5.74 3.81 25.48
CA ARG A 102 5.38 3.54 26.88
C ARG A 102 6.48 2.73 27.54
#